data_AF-A0A0J1FYJ9-F1
#
_entry.id   AF-A0A0J1FYJ9-F1
#
_cell.length_a   1.000
_cell.length_b   1.000
_cell.length_c   1.000
_cell.angle_alpha   90.00
_cell.angle_beta   90.00
_cell.angle_gamma   90.00
#
_symmetry.space_group_name_H-M   'P 1'
#
loop_
_entity.id
_entity.type
_entity.pdbx_description
1 polymer ?
#
loop_
_entity_poly.entity_id
_entity_poly.type
_entity_poly.pdbx_seq_one_letter_code
_entity_poly.pdbx_strand_id
1 'polypeptide(L)'
;MGTLIRHGIEGEHYTAVGENQIDRTMGGTLPPDKNGYDYTFGWQFGTPFNQKWDISYPENIAELFQEYNDKSVTAKHNGFMFDTATAETVIASVTNVVAQYGPALESGMVDPEEKIPEFLKQLKENGVDELLNEISSQIKDQK
;
A
#
# COMPACT_ATOMS: atom_id res chain seq x y z
N MET A 1 -17.60 -11.80 -8.72
CA MET A 1 -17.60 -11.03 -7.45
C MET A 1 -16.66 -9.82 -7.53
N GLY A 2 -15.41 -9.98 -7.99
CA GLY A 2 -14.45 -8.86 -8.12
C GLY A 2 -14.98 -7.67 -8.91
N THR A 3 -15.55 -7.91 -10.10
CA THR A 3 -16.16 -6.84 -10.91
C THR A 3 -17.30 -6.11 -10.19
N LEU A 4 -18.20 -6.85 -9.52
CA LEU A 4 -19.35 -6.27 -8.81
C LEU A 4 -18.91 -5.35 -7.66
N ILE A 5 -17.95 -5.79 -6.85
CA ILE A 5 -17.47 -5.01 -5.69
C ILE A 5 -16.68 -3.77 -6.15
N ARG A 6 -15.95 -3.88 -7.27
CA ARG A 6 -15.08 -2.79 -7.75
C ARG A 6 -15.82 -1.77 -8.62
N HIS A 7 -16.71 -2.24 -9.48
CA HIS A 7 -17.36 -1.44 -10.51
C HIS A 7 -18.88 -1.33 -10.35
N GLY A 8 -19.47 -2.10 -9.43
CA GLY A 8 -20.90 -2.03 -9.14
C GLY A 8 -21.74 -2.93 -10.04
N ILE A 9 -22.98 -2.53 -10.25
CA ILE A 9 -23.99 -3.28 -11.00
C ILE A 9 -23.91 -2.90 -12.49
N GLU A 10 -23.82 -3.91 -13.35
CA GLU A 10 -23.87 -3.72 -14.81
C GLU A 10 -25.21 -3.11 -15.25
N GLY A 11 -25.17 -2.13 -16.15
CA GLY A 11 -26.33 -1.38 -16.61
C GLY A 11 -26.72 -0.20 -15.71
N GLU A 12 -26.17 -0.11 -14.50
CA GLU A 12 -26.37 1.04 -13.60
C GLU A 12 -25.09 1.85 -13.41
N HIS A 13 -23.96 1.16 -13.20
CA HIS A 13 -22.67 1.77 -12.87
C HIS A 13 -21.63 1.60 -13.97
N TYR A 14 -21.79 0.59 -14.84
CA TYR A 14 -20.92 0.33 -15.97
C TYR A 14 -21.65 -0.45 -17.06
N THR A 15 -21.11 -0.47 -18.29
CA THR A 15 -21.48 -1.44 -19.35
C THR A 15 -20.34 -2.39 -19.64
N ALA A 16 -20.60 -3.69 -19.84
CA ALA A 16 -19.56 -4.61 -20.28
C ALA A 16 -19.06 -4.27 -21.69
N VAL A 17 -17.74 -4.40 -21.89
CA VAL A 17 -17.07 -4.28 -23.18
C VAL A 17 -16.34 -5.60 -23.43
N GLY A 18 -16.95 -6.44 -24.27
CA GLY A 18 -16.48 -7.81 -24.47
C GLY A 18 -16.51 -8.63 -23.16
N GLU A 19 -15.61 -9.61 -23.08
CA GLU A 19 -15.55 -10.53 -21.93
C GLU A 19 -14.77 -9.95 -20.75
N ASN A 20 -13.71 -9.18 -21.02
CA ASN A 20 -12.70 -8.82 -20.01
C ASN A 20 -12.70 -7.35 -19.59
N GLN A 21 -13.50 -6.50 -20.24
CA GLN A 21 -13.51 -5.07 -19.96
C GLN A 21 -14.89 -4.52 -19.59
N ILE A 22 -14.87 -3.34 -18.98
CA ILE A 22 -16.04 -2.55 -18.63
C ILE A 22 -15.81 -1.08 -19.02
N ASP A 23 -16.89 -0.38 -19.30
CA ASP A 23 -16.92 1.07 -19.50
C ASP A 23 -17.78 1.72 -18.43
N ARG A 24 -17.15 2.43 -17.50
CA ARG A 24 -17.83 3.17 -16.42
C ARG A 24 -18.53 4.43 -16.89
N THR A 25 -18.16 4.95 -18.05
CA THR A 25 -18.85 6.11 -18.64
C THR A 25 -20.17 5.69 -19.31
N MET A 26 -20.35 4.39 -19.54
CA MET A 26 -21.45 3.81 -20.31
C MET A 26 -21.59 4.50 -21.67
N GLY A 27 -20.49 4.60 -22.43
CA GLY A 27 -20.43 5.34 -23.69
C GLY A 27 -20.61 6.84 -23.54
N GLY A 28 -20.24 7.40 -22.39
CA GLY A 28 -20.44 8.81 -22.03
C GLY A 28 -21.88 9.18 -21.68
N THR A 29 -22.78 8.21 -21.48
CA THR A 29 -24.19 8.46 -21.18
C THR A 29 -24.50 8.54 -19.69
N LEU A 30 -23.60 8.05 -18.81
CA LEU A 30 -23.81 8.09 -17.38
C LEU A 30 -23.55 9.50 -16.82
N PRO A 31 -24.56 10.16 -16.20
CA PRO A 31 -24.38 11.49 -15.62
C PRO A 31 -23.32 11.49 -14.50
N PRO A 32 -22.53 12.57 -14.33
CA PRO A 32 -21.49 12.63 -13.29
C PRO A 32 -21.98 12.41 -11.85
N ASP A 33 -23.21 12.81 -11.53
CA ASP A 33 -23.84 12.59 -10.22
C ASP A 33 -24.32 11.14 -10.00
N LYS A 34 -24.33 10.34 -11.07
CA LYS A 34 -24.67 8.90 -11.07
C LYS A 34 -23.43 8.02 -11.25
N ASN A 35 -22.32 8.57 -11.74
CA ASN A 35 -21.04 7.90 -11.86
C ASN A 35 -20.31 7.89 -10.49
N GLY A 36 -20.87 7.16 -9.52
CA GLY A 36 -20.42 7.21 -8.12
C GLY A 36 -19.85 5.90 -7.57
N TYR A 37 -20.14 4.77 -8.18
CA TYR A 37 -19.65 3.47 -7.69
C TYR A 37 -18.37 3.07 -8.42
N ASP A 38 -17.28 3.74 -8.06
CA ASP A 38 -15.95 3.20 -8.27
C ASP A 38 -15.27 3.07 -6.92
N TYR A 39 -15.28 1.83 -6.41
CA TYR A 39 -14.54 1.50 -5.21
C TYR A 39 -13.06 1.44 -5.63
N THR A 40 -12.40 2.60 -5.67
CA THR A 40 -10.96 2.75 -5.97
C THR A 40 -10.08 1.93 -5.02
N PHE A 41 -10.67 1.41 -3.94
CA PHE A 41 -10.11 0.42 -3.02
C PHE A 41 -10.23 -1.04 -3.49
N GLY A 42 -10.48 -1.30 -4.78
CA GLY A 42 -10.58 -2.67 -5.32
C GLY A 42 -9.37 -3.57 -5.02
N TRP A 43 -8.20 -2.98 -4.72
CA TRP A 43 -7.01 -3.70 -4.24
C TRP A 43 -7.21 -4.44 -2.90
N GLN A 44 -8.19 -4.03 -2.08
CA GLN A 44 -8.54 -4.69 -0.83
C GLN A 44 -9.40 -5.94 -1.04
N PHE A 45 -10.06 -6.06 -2.20
CA PHE A 45 -11.10 -7.04 -2.44
C PHE A 45 -10.66 -8.09 -3.45
N GLY A 46 -9.86 -9.04 -2.97
CA GLY A 46 -9.41 -10.19 -3.74
C GLY A 46 -8.35 -9.83 -4.78
N THR A 47 -8.23 -10.69 -5.79
CA THR A 47 -7.20 -10.55 -6.82
C THR A 47 -7.67 -9.69 -7.99
N PRO A 48 -6.84 -8.76 -8.50
CA PRO A 48 -7.15 -8.01 -9.71
C PRO A 48 -7.22 -8.89 -10.97
N PHE A 49 -6.82 -10.16 -10.89
CA PHE A 49 -6.92 -11.11 -12.00
C PHE A 49 -8.30 -11.75 -12.13
N ASN A 50 -9.21 -11.57 -11.17
CA ASN A 50 -10.58 -12.12 -11.16
C ASN A 50 -11.64 -11.01 -11.27
N GLN A 51 -11.38 -10.00 -12.09
CA GLN A 51 -12.28 -8.89 -12.39
C GLN A 51 -12.17 -8.51 -13.88
N LYS A 52 -13.14 -7.73 -14.36
CA LYS A 52 -13.02 -7.02 -15.63
C LYS A 52 -12.27 -5.70 -15.41
N TRP A 53 -11.49 -5.26 -16.39
CA TRP A 53 -10.74 -4.02 -16.33
C TRP A 53 -11.50 -2.87 -16.99
N ASP A 54 -11.37 -1.66 -16.44
CA ASP A 54 -11.92 -0.48 -17.11
C ASP A 54 -11.21 -0.24 -18.46
N ILE A 55 -11.95 0.24 -19.46
CA ILE A 55 -11.41 0.55 -20.79
C ILE A 55 -10.30 1.62 -20.80
N SER A 56 -10.11 2.37 -19.70
CA SER A 56 -8.95 3.26 -19.54
C SER A 56 -7.62 2.51 -19.35
N TYR A 57 -7.66 1.22 -18.99
CA TYR A 57 -6.48 0.37 -18.95
C TYR A 57 -6.17 -0.22 -20.34
N PRO A 58 -4.88 -0.46 -20.66
CA PRO A 58 -4.53 -1.16 -21.89
C PRO A 58 -5.12 -2.58 -21.91
N GLU A 59 -5.44 -3.09 -23.09
CA GLU A 59 -6.05 -4.42 -23.26
C GLU A 59 -5.20 -5.55 -22.67
N ASN A 60 -3.87 -5.40 -22.69
CA ASN A 60 -2.90 -6.35 -22.15
C ASN A 60 -2.53 -6.10 -20.67
N ILE A 61 -3.33 -5.36 -19.91
CA ILE A 61 -3.03 -5.02 -18.50
C ILE A 61 -2.73 -6.24 -17.62
N ALA A 62 -3.43 -7.35 -17.82
CA ALA A 62 -3.19 -8.57 -17.06
C ALA A 62 -1.79 -9.16 -17.32
N GLU A 63 -1.35 -9.15 -18.58
CA GLU A 63 -0.02 -9.60 -18.98
C GLU A 63 1.07 -8.69 -18.41
N LEU A 64 0.86 -7.37 -18.44
CA LEU A 64 1.77 -6.39 -17.85
C LEU A 64 1.96 -6.62 -16.33
N PHE A 65 0.87 -6.89 -15.61
CA PHE A 65 0.95 -7.23 -14.18
C PHE A 65 1.69 -8.55 -13.94
N GLN A 66 1.45 -9.57 -14.76
CA GLN A 66 2.16 -10.86 -14.64
C GLN A 66 3.66 -10.69 -14.89
N GLU A 67 4.04 -9.99 -15.97
CA GLU A 67 5.44 -9.72 -16.30
C GLU A 67 6.13 -8.90 -15.19
N TYR A 68 5.44 -7.92 -14.61
CA TYR A 68 5.96 -7.15 -13.48
C TYR A 68 6.17 -8.02 -12.24
N ASN A 69 5.21 -8.88 -11.93
CA ASN A 69 5.29 -9.81 -10.79
C ASN A 69 6.43 -10.82 -10.97
N ASP A 70 6.58 -11.40 -12.15
CA ASP A 70 7.61 -12.40 -12.46
C ASP A 70 9.03 -11.81 -12.41
N LYS A 71 9.17 -10.51 -12.70
CA LYS A 71 10.44 -9.77 -12.58
C LYS A 71 10.69 -9.21 -11.19
N SER A 72 9.73 -9.35 -10.27
CA SER A 72 9.86 -8.76 -8.94
C SER A 72 11.02 -9.39 -8.16
N VAL A 73 11.85 -8.53 -7.57
CA VAL A 73 12.94 -8.97 -6.71
C VAL A 73 12.38 -9.12 -5.31
N THR A 74 12.26 -10.36 -4.83
CA THR A 74 11.84 -10.62 -3.45
C THR A 74 12.95 -10.18 -2.49
N ALA A 75 12.59 -9.36 -1.50
CA ALA A 75 13.52 -8.95 -0.46
C ALA A 75 13.99 -10.17 0.36
N LYS A 76 15.28 -10.19 0.75
CA LYS A 76 15.86 -11.31 1.53
C LYS A 76 15.15 -11.58 2.86
N HIS A 77 14.51 -10.56 3.42
CA HIS A 77 13.78 -10.60 4.69
C HIS A 77 12.27 -10.80 4.50
N ASN A 78 11.81 -11.13 3.29
CA ASN A 78 10.40 -11.37 3.06
C ASN A 78 9.91 -12.56 3.90
N GLY A 79 8.89 -12.35 4.72
CA GLY A 79 8.40 -13.35 5.69
C GLY A 79 9.05 -13.26 7.08
N PHE A 80 10.03 -12.39 7.29
CA PHE A 80 10.53 -12.08 8.64
C PHE A 80 9.46 -11.36 9.45
N MET A 81 9.19 -11.87 10.65
CA MET A 81 8.34 -11.24 11.63
C MET A 81 9.15 -11.06 12.91
N PHE A 82 9.30 -9.82 13.35
CA PHE A 82 10.04 -9.48 14.56
C PHE A 82 9.28 -9.97 15.80
N ASP A 83 9.95 -10.72 16.68
CA ASP A 83 9.45 -11.05 18.01
C ASP A 83 9.67 -9.85 18.93
N THR A 84 8.57 -9.25 19.35
CA THR A 84 8.57 -8.01 20.14
C THR A 84 8.74 -8.26 21.64
N ALA A 85 8.67 -9.51 22.12
CA ALA A 85 8.54 -9.81 23.55
C ALA A 85 9.66 -9.23 24.43
N THR A 86 10.87 -9.11 23.90
CA THR A 86 12.05 -8.55 24.60
C THR A 86 12.21 -7.04 24.41
N ALA A 87 11.43 -6.42 23.51
CA ALA A 87 11.64 -5.05 23.03
C ALA A 87 10.41 -4.15 23.18
N GLU A 88 9.32 -4.59 23.81
CA GLU A 88 8.05 -3.84 23.88
C GLU A 88 8.22 -2.41 24.40
N THR A 89 8.99 -2.23 25.48
CA THR A 89 9.23 -0.91 26.08
C THR A 89 10.02 0.02 25.15
N VAL A 90 11.06 -0.48 24.49
CA VAL A 90 11.87 0.35 23.56
C VAL A 90 11.08 0.66 22.30
N ILE A 91 10.26 -0.27 21.79
CA ILE A 91 9.33 -0.04 20.69
C ILE A 91 8.39 1.11 21.05
N ALA A 92 7.73 1.07 22.22
CA ALA A 92 6.82 2.13 22.64
C ALA A 92 7.50 3.50 22.71
N SER A 93 8.70 3.57 23.29
CA SER A 93 9.49 4.81 23.36
C SER A 93 9.85 5.35 21.98
N VAL A 94 10.36 4.50 21.09
CA VAL A 94 10.69 4.88 19.71
C VAL A 94 9.45 5.28 18.91
N THR A 95 8.34 4.56 19.05
CA THR A 95 7.05 4.89 18.40
C THR A 95 6.56 6.28 18.80
N ASN A 96 6.70 6.68 20.08
CA ASN A 96 6.33 8.02 20.52
C ASN A 96 7.16 9.11 19.84
N VAL A 97 8.47 8.89 19.68
CA VAL A 97 9.34 9.81 18.93
C VAL A 97 8.92 9.89 17.46
N VAL A 98 8.65 8.75 16.81
CA VAL A 98 8.17 8.73 15.42
C VAL A 98 6.84 9.47 15.28
N ALA A 99 5.89 9.29 16.20
CA ALA A 99 4.61 9.97 16.18
C ALA A 99 4.74 11.49 16.36
N GLN A 100 5.72 11.96 17.13
CA GLN A 100 5.98 13.38 17.36
C GLN A 100 6.58 14.07 16.13
N TYR A 101 7.48 13.42 15.41
CA TYR A 101 8.25 14.03 14.31
C TYR A 101 7.77 13.65 12.91
N GLY A 102 7.30 12.41 12.74
CA GLY A 102 6.94 11.79 11.47
C GLY A 102 5.97 12.62 10.63
N PRO A 103 4.79 13.02 11.14
CA PRO A 103 3.80 13.72 10.33
C PRO A 103 4.32 14.97 9.65
N ALA A 104 5.10 15.80 10.35
CA ALA A 104 5.63 17.05 9.80
C ALA A 104 6.79 16.82 8.82
N LEU A 105 7.66 15.83 9.10
CA LEU A 105 8.77 15.44 8.22
C LEU A 105 8.25 14.81 6.92
N GLU A 106 7.30 13.89 7.02
CA GLU A 106 6.73 13.17 5.86
C GLU A 106 5.90 14.09 4.96
N SER A 107 5.22 15.08 5.54
CA SER A 107 4.44 16.05 4.77
C SER A 107 5.25 17.23 4.23
N GLY A 108 6.54 17.33 4.58
CA GLY A 108 7.40 18.46 4.20
C GLY A 108 7.00 19.80 4.83
N MET A 109 6.37 19.78 6.01
CA MET A 109 5.91 20.99 6.72
C MET A 109 7.02 21.71 7.49
N VAL A 110 8.20 21.10 7.62
CA VAL A 110 9.33 21.60 8.39
C VAL A 110 10.63 21.49 7.57
N ASP A 111 11.63 22.30 7.92
CA ASP A 111 12.95 22.21 7.30
C ASP A 111 13.64 20.89 7.69
N PRO A 112 13.95 19.99 6.74
CA PRO A 112 14.63 18.74 7.04
C PRO A 112 16.04 18.95 7.60
N GLU A 113 16.75 20.02 7.23
CA GLU A 113 18.11 20.30 7.72
C GLU A 113 18.12 20.60 9.23
N GLU A 114 17.01 21.11 9.76
CA GLU A 114 16.84 21.36 11.20
C GLU A 114 16.21 20.16 11.92
N LYS A 115 15.13 19.59 11.36
CA LYS A 115 14.30 18.60 12.05
C LYS A 115 14.78 17.15 11.94
N ILE A 116 15.50 16.77 10.89
CA ILE A 116 16.07 15.42 10.81
C ILE A 116 17.14 15.21 11.90
N PRO A 117 18.10 16.13 12.14
CA PRO A 117 19.07 15.97 13.22
C PRO A 117 18.44 15.85 14.61
N GLU A 118 17.41 16.66 14.90
CA GLU A 118 16.65 16.57 16.15
C GLU A 118 15.95 15.20 16.30
N PHE A 119 15.26 14.75 15.25
CA PHE A 119 14.57 13.46 15.22
C PHE A 119 15.55 12.30 15.47
N LEU A 120 16.68 12.26 14.75
CA LEU A 120 17.70 11.23 14.91
C LEU A 120 18.29 11.22 16.32
N LYS A 121 18.50 12.40 16.92
CA LYS A 121 18.95 12.51 18.31
C LYS A 121 17.91 11.92 19.26
N GLN A 122 16.63 12.29 19.11
CA GLN A 122 15.55 11.76 19.95
C GLN A 122 15.39 10.25 19.81
N LEU A 123 15.49 9.70 18.59
CA LEU A 123 15.45 8.26 18.37
C LEU A 123 16.57 7.53 19.13
N LYS A 124 17.80 8.06 19.07
CA LYS A 124 18.95 7.50 19.79
C LYS A 124 18.77 7.57 21.31
N GLU A 125 18.34 8.72 21.83
CA GLU A 125 18.05 8.90 23.26
C GLU A 125 16.95 7.96 23.78
N ASN A 126 16.06 7.49 22.88
CA ASN A 126 14.97 6.57 23.20
C ASN A 126 15.24 5.11 22.80
N GLY A 127 16.49 4.75 22.51
CA GLY A 127 16.91 3.35 22.37
C GLY A 127 16.75 2.74 20.98
N VAL A 128 16.64 3.55 19.91
CA VAL A 128 16.55 3.01 18.54
C VAL A 128 17.72 2.08 18.18
N ASP A 129 18.93 2.35 18.69
CA ASP A 129 20.11 1.52 18.43
C ASP A 129 19.98 0.12 19.09
N GLU A 130 19.36 0.04 20.27
CA GLU A 130 19.05 -1.23 20.94
C GLU A 130 18.03 -2.03 20.12
N LEU A 131 16.95 -1.38 19.68
CA LEU A 131 15.92 -2.00 18.85
C LEU A 131 16.48 -2.51 17.52
N LEU A 132 17.32 -1.71 16.85
CA LEU A 132 17.96 -2.11 15.59
C LEU A 132 18.91 -3.30 15.77
N ASN A 133 19.63 -3.36 16.90
CA ASN A 133 20.50 -4.50 17.21
C ASN A 133 19.70 -5.78 17.44
N GLU A 134 18.57 -5.70 18.15
CA GLU A 134 17.69 -6.84 18.41
C GLU A 134 17.05 -7.35 17.10
N ILE A 135 16.48 -6.46 16.28
CA ILE A 135 15.97 -6.81 14.93
C ILE A 135 17.08 -7.48 14.10
N SER A 136 18.29 -6.91 14.13
CA SER A 136 19.45 -7.42 13.40
C SER A 136 19.93 -8.78 13.91
N SER A 137 19.67 -9.13 15.17
CA SER A 137 19.95 -10.46 15.71
C SER A 137 18.93 -11.45 15.17
N GLN A 138 17.64 -11.15 15.34
CA GLN A 138 16.56 -12.07 14.96
C GLN A 138 16.53 -12.36 13.44
N ILE A 139 16.78 -11.35 12.61
CA ILE A 139 16.81 -11.54 11.14
C ILE A 139 18.00 -12.41 10.68
N LYS A 140 19.10 -12.47 11.44
CA LYS A 140 20.24 -13.34 11.13
C LYS A 140 19.98 -14.79 11.52
N ASP A 141 19.16 -14.99 12.54
CA ASP A 141 18.78 -16.30 13.07
C ASP A 141 17.70 -16.98 12.21
N GLN A 142 16.86 -16.21 11.50
CA GLN A 142 16.06 -16.70 10.38
C GLN A 142 16.96 -16.97 9.15
N LYS A 143 17.42 -18.22 8.99
CA LYS A 143 18.02 -18.72 7.74
C LYS A 143 17.10 -19.70 7.04
#